data_AF-A0A7X9B3A0-F1
#
_entry.id   AF-A0A7X9B3A0-F1
#
_cell.length_a   1.000
_cell.length_b   1.000
_cell.length_c   1.000
_cell.angle_alpha   90.00
_cell.angle_beta   90.00
_cell.angle_gamma   90.00
#
_symmetry.space_group_name_H-M   'P 1'
#
loop_
_entity.id
_entity.type
_entity.pdbx_description
1 polymer ?
#
loop_
_entity_poly.entity_id
_entity_poly.type
_entity_poly.pdbx_seq_one_letter_code
_entity_poly.pdbx_strand_id
1 'polypeptide(L)'
;MSATTKKTWFCLSCCVILLALPALASFWEAGELSQQRVRTAQSLLRDFYQQAGLGQSSEAAATAVFKDFSSQCGHLSAQATGRLLTEQDVMTASEKILLEMSEKAIPFPSEEELKKEAEKAYPLYKPGDKVVVVYMPNPRYPAAVEGTYQGKMGAFIRVGNARIRVHDMMRVENNEAEVNKFDPEVTGRLRKEWMLRRRNELYDQRQRYEEENGAAVKTQQRNLFISRNERAGYTFHENEWLEPMVLLQRVAAQIRDEKQRHMAMAVQRARQQTIRVIEEQAVSEFMKSLFSPNYERPNPEETLMALEQSNKERAEREARAKAEEEARKQEALEEARRKAAEEEAARLAAAAEAQRLAALAAKPETDPAPVVEEELTLMSPPVVIGLFLAVVLLALGGWLLYRRKQSQESSDTFTKFFEGKGKLQKDFWDRADADPEHFKYVAYMFPSIADANQALQKLSYIKMSGSGDLRCDRDILFGVYPHLEGAVAFVGGTKFTYALWREASAVLPEEPGAVYFKVSTEPFVSLDIPDIDKLASESNLHIENLGVEEVAGERGFIRCYKYRADTKDAAMAFLAGIEVNEEGITIQVETPEGVFGKDENGVYTA
;
A
#
# COMPACT_ATOMS: atom_id res chain seq x y z
N MET A 1 -11.04 -31.51 7.65
CA MET A 1 -10.41 -30.17 7.65
C MET A 1 -9.26 -30.18 8.65
N SER A 2 -8.02 -30.01 8.18
CA SER A 2 -6.81 -30.16 8.99
C SER A 2 -6.48 -28.89 9.79
N ALA A 3 -5.72 -29.04 10.88
CA ALA A 3 -5.27 -27.92 11.71
C ALA A 3 -4.46 -26.85 10.94
N THR A 4 -3.92 -27.21 9.77
CA THR A 4 -3.23 -26.31 8.84
C THR A 4 -4.18 -25.37 8.08
N THR A 5 -5.42 -25.77 7.82
CA THR A 5 -6.42 -24.92 7.15
C THR A 5 -6.97 -23.83 8.07
N LYS A 6 -6.93 -24.03 9.39
CA LYS A 6 -7.35 -23.00 10.38
C LYS A 6 -6.29 -21.92 10.61
N LYS A 7 -4.99 -22.25 10.52
CA LYS A 7 -3.89 -21.27 10.65
C LYS A 7 -3.76 -20.36 9.43
N THR A 8 -3.97 -20.89 8.23
CA THR A 8 -3.95 -20.13 6.98
C THR A 8 -5.11 -19.15 6.89
N TRP A 9 -6.31 -19.54 7.33
CA TRP A 9 -7.47 -18.66 7.38
C TRP A 9 -7.34 -17.53 8.42
N PHE A 10 -6.71 -17.80 9.57
CA PHE A 10 -6.44 -16.78 10.59
C PHE A 10 -5.37 -15.77 10.12
N CYS A 11 -4.36 -16.21 9.37
CA CYS A 11 -3.37 -15.31 8.75
C CYS A 11 -3.96 -14.49 7.60
N LEU A 12 -4.80 -15.09 6.74
CA LEU A 12 -5.50 -14.37 5.67
C LEU A 12 -6.50 -13.34 6.22
N SER A 13 -7.20 -13.64 7.31
CA SER A 13 -8.13 -12.68 7.93
C SER A 13 -7.40 -11.51 8.61
N CYS A 14 -6.19 -11.73 9.17
CA CYS A 14 -5.36 -10.64 9.69
C CYS A 14 -4.73 -9.78 8.57
N CYS A 15 -4.39 -10.37 7.42
CA CYS A 15 -3.87 -9.63 6.27
C CYS A 15 -4.95 -8.77 5.57
N VAL A 16 -6.20 -9.24 5.53
CA VAL A 16 -7.32 -8.46 4.96
C VAL A 16 -7.71 -7.27 5.85
N ILE A 17 -7.54 -7.37 7.18
CA ILE A 17 -7.74 -6.21 8.10
C ILE A 17 -6.60 -5.17 7.95
N LEU A 18 -5.41 -5.58 7.49
CA LEU A 18 -4.29 -4.66 7.21
C LEU A 18 -4.34 -4.04 5.80
N LEU A 19 -5.03 -4.66 4.83
CA LEU A 19 -5.19 -4.16 3.47
C LEU A 19 -6.40 -3.22 3.29
N ALA A 20 -7.22 -3.07 4.32
CA ALA A 20 -8.26 -2.04 4.41
C ALA A 20 -7.80 -0.81 5.21
N LEU A 21 -6.49 -0.65 5.42
CA LEU A 21 -5.96 0.66 5.76
C LEU A 21 -6.06 1.49 4.47
N PRO A 22 -6.81 2.60 4.45
CA PRO A 22 -6.70 3.55 3.35
C PRO A 22 -5.21 3.83 3.20
N ALA A 23 -4.69 3.82 1.96
CA ALA A 23 -3.36 4.36 1.65
C ALA A 23 -3.17 5.56 2.56
N LEU A 24 -2.23 5.47 3.51
CA LEU A 24 -2.15 6.34 4.68
C LEU A 24 -2.13 7.79 4.18
N ALA A 25 -3.31 8.37 4.00
CA ALA A 25 -3.48 9.77 3.76
C ALA A 25 -2.83 10.37 5.00
N SER A 26 -1.72 11.07 4.79
CA SER A 26 -0.93 11.59 5.89
C SER A 26 -1.91 12.31 6.80
N PHE A 27 -2.05 11.81 8.04
CA PHE A 27 -3.06 12.33 8.96
C PHE A 27 -2.94 13.85 9.05
N TRP A 28 -1.70 14.32 9.04
CA TRP A 28 -1.30 15.72 8.94
C TRP A 28 -1.12 16.17 7.48
N GLU A 29 -1.47 17.43 7.25
CA GLU A 29 -1.13 18.17 6.03
C GLU A 29 -0.14 19.28 6.40
N ALA A 30 0.80 19.58 5.49
CA ALA A 30 1.75 20.67 5.71
C ALA A 30 1.03 22.01 5.71
N GLY A 31 0.94 22.64 6.89
CA GLY A 31 0.44 24.00 7.02
C GLY A 31 1.29 25.02 6.26
N GLU A 32 0.74 26.20 6.04
CA GLU A 32 1.38 27.25 5.23
C GLU A 32 2.74 27.67 5.81
N LEU A 33 2.83 27.78 7.14
CA LEU A 33 4.09 28.11 7.83
C LEU A 33 5.12 27.00 7.67
N SER A 34 4.69 25.74 7.75
CA SER A 34 5.60 24.60 7.55
C SER A 34 6.18 24.59 6.14
N GLN A 35 5.34 24.81 5.11
CA GLN A 35 5.79 24.88 3.73
C GLN A 35 6.75 26.05 3.50
N GLN A 36 6.46 27.22 4.07
CA GLN A 36 7.35 28.38 3.99
C GLN A 36 8.71 28.08 4.62
N ARG A 37 8.74 27.50 5.82
CA ARG A 37 9.98 27.12 6.52
C ARG A 37 10.80 26.12 5.70
N VAL A 38 10.19 25.08 5.14
CA VAL A 38 10.89 24.11 4.28
C VAL A 38 11.52 24.79 3.07
N ARG A 39 10.80 25.68 2.39
CA ARG A 39 11.32 26.43 1.22
C ARG A 39 12.51 27.31 1.61
N THR A 40 12.41 28.04 2.72
CA THR A 40 13.49 28.89 3.24
C THR A 40 14.72 28.06 3.63
N ALA A 41 14.53 26.92 4.29
CA ALA A 41 15.61 26.01 4.63
C ALA A 41 16.32 25.51 3.36
N GLN A 42 15.55 25.09 2.34
CA GLN A 42 16.10 24.62 1.08
C GLN A 42 16.89 25.70 0.33
N SER A 43 16.39 26.95 0.29
CA SER A 43 17.09 28.03 -0.40
C SER A 43 18.43 28.35 0.28
N LEU A 44 18.40 28.57 1.60
CA LEU A 44 19.62 28.95 2.34
C LEU A 44 20.68 27.85 2.32
N LEU A 45 20.28 26.58 2.44
CA LEU A 45 21.22 25.45 2.39
C LEU A 45 21.76 25.22 0.97
N ARG A 46 20.97 25.45 -0.08
CA ARG A 46 21.47 25.40 -1.47
C ARG A 46 22.54 26.46 -1.70
N ASP A 47 22.30 27.69 -1.25
CA ASP A 47 23.23 28.81 -1.37
C ASP A 47 24.52 28.54 -0.57
N PHE A 48 24.39 28.03 0.65
CA PHE A 48 25.53 27.60 1.46
C PHE A 48 26.39 26.54 0.74
N TYR A 49 25.77 25.47 0.24
CA TYR A 49 26.51 24.42 -0.48
C TYR A 49 27.01 24.86 -1.86
N GLN A 50 26.54 25.97 -2.42
CA GLN A 50 27.15 26.58 -3.62
C GLN A 50 28.44 27.32 -3.27
N GLN A 51 28.50 27.98 -2.11
CA GLN A 51 29.66 28.77 -1.69
C GLN A 51 30.73 27.94 -0.98
N ALA A 52 30.34 27.10 -0.01
CA ALA A 52 31.27 26.34 0.84
C ALA A 52 31.66 24.96 0.27
N GLY A 53 30.91 24.47 -0.74
CA GLY A 53 31.08 23.12 -1.29
C GLY A 53 30.60 21.99 -0.37
N LEU A 54 30.67 20.74 -0.85
CA LEU A 54 30.10 19.54 -0.20
C LEU A 54 30.98 18.94 0.91
N GLY A 55 32.10 19.58 1.25
CA GLY A 55 33.05 19.06 2.26
C GLY A 55 32.56 19.17 3.69
N GLN A 56 31.59 20.04 3.97
CA GLN A 56 31.04 20.24 5.32
C GLN A 56 29.95 19.23 5.67
N SER A 57 29.88 18.87 6.96
CA SER A 57 28.81 18.00 7.48
C SER A 57 27.45 18.70 7.44
N SER A 58 26.37 17.93 7.42
CA SER A 58 24.99 18.43 7.42
C SER A 58 24.69 19.25 8.69
N GLU A 59 25.29 18.87 9.81
CA GLU A 59 25.17 19.56 11.09
C GLU A 59 25.90 20.92 11.11
N ALA A 60 27.11 20.97 10.53
CA ALA A 60 27.85 22.23 10.40
C ALA A 60 27.12 23.21 9.46
N ALA A 61 26.59 22.72 8.34
CA ALA A 61 25.78 23.52 7.42
C ALA A 61 24.51 24.05 8.09
N ALA A 62 23.79 23.19 8.83
CA ALA A 62 22.59 23.58 9.58
C ALA A 62 22.90 24.67 10.63
N THR A 63 23.98 24.50 11.39
CA THR A 63 24.39 25.47 12.42
C THR A 63 24.79 26.81 11.81
N ALA A 64 25.50 26.79 10.67
CA ALA A 64 25.93 28.01 9.99
C ALA A 64 24.74 28.84 9.47
N VAL A 65 23.71 28.17 8.96
CA VAL A 65 22.53 28.81 8.35
C VAL A 65 21.43 29.13 9.37
N PHE A 66 21.48 28.53 10.56
CA PHE A 66 20.40 28.62 11.54
C PHE A 66 20.01 30.05 11.92
N LYS A 67 20.98 30.96 12.08
CA LYS A 67 20.71 32.36 12.44
C LYS A 67 19.86 33.06 11.39
N ASP A 68 20.21 32.89 10.12
CA ASP A 68 19.50 33.50 8.99
C ASP A 68 18.13 32.85 8.83
N PHE A 69 18.06 31.51 8.92
CA PHE A 69 16.81 30.76 8.91
C PHE A 69 15.83 31.22 10.00
N SER A 70 16.32 31.33 11.24
CA SER A 70 15.55 31.81 12.39
C SER A 70 14.99 33.21 12.13
N SER A 71 15.81 34.14 11.63
CA SER A 71 15.38 35.52 11.35
C SER A 71 14.29 35.59 10.26
N GLN A 72 14.41 34.80 9.19
CA GLN A 72 13.46 34.78 8.07
C GLN A 72 12.15 34.05 8.42
N CYS A 73 12.16 33.22 9.46
CA CYS A 73 10.98 32.46 9.90
C CYS A 73 10.34 33.01 11.18
N GLY A 74 10.58 34.28 11.51
CA GLY A 74 9.94 34.96 12.64
C GLY A 74 10.61 34.74 14.00
N HIS A 75 11.94 34.63 14.03
CA HIS A 75 12.77 34.41 15.21
C HIS A 75 12.49 33.06 15.92
N LEU A 76 12.55 31.97 15.16
CA LEU A 76 12.45 30.62 15.71
C LEU A 76 13.60 30.31 16.65
N SER A 77 13.29 29.73 17.81
CA SER A 77 14.27 29.09 18.69
C SER A 77 14.82 27.79 18.06
N ALA A 78 16.00 27.37 18.49
CA ALA A 78 16.62 26.13 17.97
C ALA A 78 15.82 24.87 18.35
N GLN A 79 15.15 24.93 19.50
CA GLN A 79 14.22 23.91 20.01
C GLN A 79 12.80 24.46 20.03
N ALA A 80 11.81 23.59 19.89
CA ALA A 80 10.41 23.98 20.00
C ALA A 80 10.06 24.35 21.46
N THR A 81 9.12 25.28 21.64
CA THR A 81 8.79 25.87 22.96
C THR A 81 7.73 25.08 23.75
N GLY A 82 7.23 23.97 23.22
CA GLY A 82 6.20 23.16 23.87
C GLY A 82 6.20 21.71 23.40
N ARG A 83 5.37 20.88 24.04
CA ARG A 83 5.20 19.47 23.65
C ARG A 83 4.52 19.37 22.28
N LEU A 84 5.05 18.50 21.41
CA LEU A 84 4.42 18.13 20.15
C LEU A 84 3.03 17.52 20.40
N LEU A 85 2.01 18.09 19.75
CA LEU A 85 0.67 17.51 19.76
C LEU A 85 0.58 16.43 18.69
N THR A 86 0.15 15.24 19.10
CA THR A 86 0.11 14.03 18.28
C THR A 86 -1.27 13.75 17.71
N GLU A 87 -1.36 12.81 16.78
CA GLU A 87 -2.63 12.36 16.20
C GLU A 87 -3.59 11.84 17.28
N GLN A 88 -3.07 11.12 18.27
CA GLN A 88 -3.88 10.60 19.38
C GLN A 88 -4.46 11.71 20.26
N ASP A 89 -3.73 12.82 20.40
CA ASP A 89 -4.25 14.00 21.11
C ASP A 89 -5.40 14.66 20.32
N VAL A 90 -5.32 14.69 18.98
CA VAL A 90 -6.42 15.17 18.13
C VAL A 90 -7.64 14.26 18.24
N MET A 91 -7.44 12.95 18.19
CA MET A 91 -8.53 11.98 18.29
C MET A 91 -9.25 12.11 19.63
N THR A 92 -8.51 12.09 20.74
CA THR A 92 -9.05 12.25 22.10
C THR A 92 -9.81 13.58 22.27
N ALA A 93 -9.26 14.68 21.74
CA ALA A 93 -9.92 15.98 21.79
C ALA A 93 -11.20 16.02 20.93
N SER A 94 -11.17 15.41 19.74
CA SER A 94 -12.31 15.35 18.84
C SER A 94 -13.45 14.50 19.41
N GLU A 95 -13.14 13.35 20.03
CA GLU A 95 -14.12 12.48 20.68
C GLU A 95 -14.81 13.18 21.83
N LYS A 96 -14.05 13.90 22.67
CA LYS A 96 -14.63 14.69 23.76
C LYS A 96 -15.59 15.76 23.25
N ILE A 97 -15.20 16.49 22.20
CA ILE A 97 -16.04 17.54 21.61
C ILE A 97 -17.29 16.92 20.95
N LEU A 98 -17.14 15.81 20.24
CA LEU A 98 -18.24 15.09 19.62
C LEU A 98 -19.25 14.61 20.66
N LEU A 99 -18.78 14.03 21.77
CA LEU A 99 -19.63 13.61 22.87
C LEU A 99 -20.40 14.81 23.47
N GLU A 100 -19.71 15.92 23.75
CA GLU A 100 -20.36 17.13 24.27
C GLU A 100 -21.40 17.71 23.29
N MET A 101 -21.15 17.60 21.98
CA MET A 101 -22.09 18.00 20.94
C MET A 101 -23.27 17.03 20.81
N SER A 102 -23.03 15.71 20.85
CA SER A 102 -24.07 14.68 20.71
C SER A 102 -24.98 14.65 21.95
N GLU A 103 -24.43 14.89 23.14
CA GLU A 103 -25.21 15.03 24.38
C GLU A 103 -26.15 16.23 24.37
N LYS A 104 -25.71 17.35 23.80
CA LYS A 104 -26.53 18.57 23.67
C LYS A 104 -27.60 18.43 22.59
N ALA A 105 -27.26 17.80 21.46
CA ALA A 105 -28.18 17.63 20.34
C ALA A 105 -29.27 16.59 20.65
N ILE A 106 -28.90 15.49 21.31
CA ILE A 106 -29.78 14.36 21.61
C ILE A 106 -29.66 14.03 23.10
N PRO A 107 -30.33 14.78 24.00
CA PRO A 107 -30.28 14.50 25.43
C PRO A 107 -30.97 13.16 25.73
N PHE A 108 -30.36 12.37 26.62
CA PHE A 108 -30.99 11.12 27.09
C PHE A 108 -32.00 11.45 28.18
N PRO A 109 -33.28 11.09 28.02
CA PRO A 109 -34.28 11.28 29.05
C PRO A 109 -33.95 10.41 30.27
N SER A 110 -34.33 10.90 31.43
CA SER A 110 -34.21 10.16 32.70
C SER A 110 -35.07 8.88 32.67
N GLU A 111 -34.74 7.93 33.54
CA GLU A 111 -35.52 6.68 33.64
C GLU A 111 -37.00 6.95 34.00
N GLU A 112 -37.28 8.01 34.76
CA GLU A 112 -38.65 8.42 35.11
C GLU A 112 -39.41 8.99 33.92
N GLU A 113 -38.76 9.78 33.06
CA GLU A 113 -39.36 10.30 31.83
C GLU A 113 -39.67 9.16 30.85
N LEU A 114 -38.73 8.23 30.67
CA LEU A 114 -38.95 7.03 29.85
C LEU A 114 -40.11 6.18 30.38
N LYS A 115 -40.25 6.04 31.70
CA LYS A 115 -41.40 5.36 32.31
C LYS A 115 -42.71 6.08 32.00
N LYS A 116 -42.77 7.41 32.15
CA LYS A 116 -43.97 8.20 31.83
C LYS A 116 -44.35 8.10 30.35
N GLU A 117 -43.37 8.12 29.45
CA GLU A 117 -43.61 7.93 28.02
C GLU A 117 -44.10 6.52 27.71
N ALA A 118 -43.53 5.49 28.34
CA ALA A 118 -43.97 4.10 28.20
C ALA A 118 -45.39 3.89 28.73
N GLU A 119 -45.74 4.53 29.86
CA GLU A 119 -47.08 4.50 30.43
C GLU A 119 -48.11 5.16 29.52
N LYS A 120 -47.72 6.23 28.82
CA LYS A 120 -48.55 6.90 27.82
C LYS A 120 -48.74 6.04 26.55
N ALA A 121 -47.68 5.35 26.10
CA ALA A 121 -47.73 4.47 24.94
C ALA A 121 -48.54 3.18 25.20
N TYR A 122 -48.41 2.61 26.40
CA TYR A 122 -49.11 1.40 26.83
C TYR A 122 -49.89 1.65 28.13
N PRO A 123 -51.10 2.24 28.04
CA PRO A 123 -51.93 2.50 29.21
C PRO A 123 -52.42 1.21 29.86
N LEU A 124 -52.60 1.22 31.18
CA LEU A 124 -53.10 0.09 31.95
C LEU A 124 -54.35 0.54 32.72
N TYR A 125 -55.46 -0.17 32.55
CA TYR A 125 -56.70 0.10 33.27
C TYR A 125 -56.59 -0.31 34.74
N LYS A 126 -57.02 0.57 35.63
CA LYS A 126 -57.06 0.33 37.07
C LYS A 126 -58.49 -0.01 37.50
N PRO A 127 -58.67 -0.86 38.52
CA PRO A 127 -59.99 -1.08 39.12
C PRO A 127 -60.61 0.27 39.52
N GLY A 128 -61.83 0.54 39.07
CA GLY A 128 -62.53 1.82 39.23
C GLY A 128 -62.64 2.65 37.94
N ASP A 129 -61.85 2.34 36.90
CA ASP A 129 -61.91 3.05 35.62
C ASP A 129 -63.20 2.72 34.87
N LYS A 130 -63.81 3.72 34.19
CA LYS A 130 -64.92 3.49 33.25
C LYS A 130 -64.34 3.04 31.92
N VAL A 131 -64.74 1.86 31.46
CA VAL A 131 -64.23 1.24 30.24
C VAL A 131 -65.38 0.79 29.35
N VAL A 132 -65.16 0.85 28.03
CA VAL A 132 -66.03 0.25 27.03
C VAL A 132 -65.27 -0.94 26.44
N VAL A 133 -65.82 -2.14 26.60
CA VAL A 133 -65.20 -3.37 26.12
C VAL A 133 -66.02 -3.94 24.97
N VAL A 134 -65.37 -4.11 23.82
CA VAL A 134 -65.93 -4.82 22.66
C VAL A 134 -65.42 -6.26 22.66
N TYR A 135 -66.32 -7.22 22.54
CA TYR A 135 -66.01 -8.66 22.55
C TYR A 135 -67.03 -9.45 21.72
N MET A 136 -66.67 -10.66 21.27
CA MET A 136 -67.52 -11.54 20.48
C MET A 136 -67.90 -12.80 21.28
N PRO A 137 -68.97 -12.74 22.11
CA PRO A 137 -69.46 -13.93 22.82
C PRO A 137 -70.00 -14.99 21.85
N ASN A 138 -70.53 -14.54 20.71
CA ASN A 138 -70.87 -15.37 19.55
C ASN A 138 -69.90 -14.99 18.40
N PRO A 139 -69.23 -15.94 17.74
CA PRO A 139 -68.28 -15.65 16.64
C PRO A 139 -68.83 -14.82 15.48
N ARG A 140 -70.16 -14.67 15.37
CA ARG A 140 -70.81 -13.94 14.27
C ARG A 140 -71.13 -12.47 14.56
N TYR A 141 -71.19 -12.06 15.83
CA TYR A 141 -71.65 -10.72 16.20
C TYR A 141 -70.84 -10.12 17.36
N PRO A 142 -70.25 -8.92 17.21
CA PRO A 142 -69.62 -8.20 18.31
C PRO A 142 -70.68 -7.61 19.26
N ALA A 143 -70.36 -7.60 20.55
CA ALA A 143 -71.11 -6.93 21.59
C ALA A 143 -70.19 -5.91 22.29
N ALA A 144 -70.75 -4.80 22.77
CA ALA A 144 -70.04 -3.80 23.54
C ALA A 144 -70.69 -3.66 24.93
N VAL A 145 -69.87 -3.58 25.97
CA VAL A 145 -70.31 -3.36 27.35
C VAL A 145 -69.54 -2.17 27.92
N GLU A 146 -70.29 -1.19 28.42
CA GLU A 146 -69.75 -0.05 29.15
C GLU A 146 -69.97 -0.25 30.66
N GLY A 147 -68.94 0.04 31.46
CA GLY A 147 -69.08 0.03 32.91
C GLY A 147 -67.76 0.23 33.63
N THR A 148 -67.80 0.12 34.96
CA THR A 148 -66.62 0.24 35.80
C THR A 148 -65.82 -1.07 35.81
N TYR A 149 -64.53 -1.01 35.49
CA TYR A 149 -63.62 -2.14 35.57
C TYR A 149 -63.39 -2.53 37.04
N GLN A 150 -63.58 -3.79 37.38
CA GLN A 150 -63.45 -4.32 38.74
C GLN A 150 -62.23 -5.24 38.92
N GLY A 151 -61.48 -5.52 37.86
CA GLY A 151 -60.30 -6.38 37.88
C GLY A 151 -60.38 -7.59 36.94
N LYS A 152 -59.22 -8.21 36.71
CA LYS A 152 -59.03 -9.44 35.93
C LYS A 152 -59.01 -10.65 36.87
N MET A 153 -59.84 -11.64 36.58
CA MET A 153 -60.02 -12.89 37.33
C MET A 153 -59.66 -14.07 36.42
N GLY A 154 -58.36 -14.37 36.29
CA GLY A 154 -57.85 -15.39 35.38
C GLY A 154 -58.18 -15.07 33.92
N ALA A 155 -58.95 -15.93 33.26
CA ALA A 155 -59.35 -15.77 31.85
C ALA A 155 -60.51 -14.78 31.62
N PHE A 156 -60.97 -14.08 32.66
CA PHE A 156 -62.12 -13.18 32.58
C PHE A 156 -61.80 -11.79 33.13
N ILE A 157 -62.43 -10.77 32.57
CA ILE A 157 -62.48 -9.42 33.15
C ILE A 157 -63.90 -9.12 33.63
N ARG A 158 -64.00 -8.32 34.69
CA ARG A 158 -65.29 -7.89 35.25
C ARG A 158 -65.49 -6.40 35.01
N VAL A 159 -66.59 -6.07 34.33
CA VAL A 159 -66.98 -4.69 33.98
C VAL A 159 -68.43 -4.50 34.42
N GLY A 160 -68.65 -3.71 35.48
CA GLY A 160 -69.96 -3.61 36.13
C GLY A 160 -70.50 -4.99 36.57
N ASN A 161 -71.68 -5.35 36.04
CA ASN A 161 -72.30 -6.66 36.29
C ASN A 161 -71.90 -7.73 35.25
N ALA A 162 -71.16 -7.37 34.20
CA ALA A 162 -70.77 -8.28 33.13
C ALA A 162 -69.44 -9.00 33.43
N ARG A 163 -69.39 -10.29 33.08
CA ARG A 163 -68.18 -11.13 33.11
C ARG A 163 -67.81 -11.50 31.68
N ILE A 164 -66.71 -10.93 31.18
CA ILE A 164 -66.27 -11.05 29.79
C ILE A 164 -65.04 -11.96 29.72
N ARG A 165 -64.99 -12.91 28.80
CA ARG A 165 -63.79 -13.75 28.57
C ARG A 165 -62.78 -12.97 27.74
N VAL A 166 -61.52 -12.98 28.15
CA VAL A 166 -60.42 -12.33 27.42
C VAL A 166 -60.29 -12.91 26.00
N HIS A 167 -60.48 -14.22 25.85
CA HIS A 167 -60.49 -14.89 24.54
C HIS A 167 -61.56 -14.34 23.58
N ASP A 168 -62.73 -13.93 24.09
CA ASP A 168 -63.81 -13.37 23.25
C ASP A 168 -63.48 -11.95 22.79
N MET A 169 -62.62 -11.22 23.52
CA MET A 169 -62.11 -9.92 23.10
C MET A 169 -61.06 -10.06 21.99
N MET A 170 -60.23 -11.11 22.03
CA MET A 170 -59.21 -11.39 21.01
C MET A 170 -59.80 -11.82 19.65
N ARG A 171 -61.07 -12.26 19.62
CA ARG A 171 -61.78 -12.57 18.37
C ARG A 171 -62.17 -11.34 17.56
N VAL A 172 -62.18 -10.16 18.19
CA VAL A 172 -62.44 -8.90 17.49
C VAL A 172 -61.16 -8.50 16.76
N GLU A 173 -61.27 -8.23 15.47
CA GLU A 173 -60.13 -7.80 14.63
C GLU A 173 -59.44 -6.57 15.23
N ASN A 174 -58.11 -6.58 15.25
CA ASN A 174 -57.25 -5.48 15.75
C ASN A 174 -57.47 -5.06 17.22
N ASN A 175 -58.09 -5.90 18.05
CA ASN A 175 -58.42 -5.55 19.44
C ASN A 175 -57.33 -5.93 20.46
N GLU A 176 -56.21 -6.49 20.01
CA GLU A 176 -55.11 -6.95 20.88
C GLU A 176 -54.54 -5.82 21.76
N ALA A 177 -54.43 -4.60 21.20
CA ALA A 177 -53.97 -3.43 21.93
C ALA A 177 -54.90 -3.05 23.10
N GLU A 178 -56.22 -3.18 22.92
CA GLU A 178 -57.21 -2.91 23.98
C GLU A 178 -57.22 -4.03 25.03
N VAL A 179 -57.05 -5.29 24.61
CA VAL A 179 -56.95 -6.44 25.53
C VAL A 179 -55.75 -6.30 26.46
N ASN A 180 -54.60 -5.87 25.92
CA ASN A 180 -53.37 -5.73 26.70
C ASN A 180 -53.53 -4.73 27.86
N LYS A 181 -54.36 -3.68 27.72
CA LYS A 181 -54.61 -2.68 28.78
C LYS A 181 -55.25 -3.27 30.05
N PHE A 182 -55.82 -4.46 29.99
CA PHE A 182 -56.38 -5.16 31.16
C PHE A 182 -55.38 -6.13 31.81
N ASP A 183 -54.23 -6.35 31.17
CA ASP A 183 -53.23 -7.31 31.61
C ASP A 183 -51.96 -6.60 32.13
N PRO A 184 -51.71 -6.63 33.45
CA PRO A 184 -50.55 -5.96 34.04
C PRO A 184 -49.22 -6.62 33.68
N GLU A 185 -49.20 -7.94 33.46
CA GLU A 185 -47.98 -8.67 33.12
C GLU A 185 -47.55 -8.37 31.69
N VAL A 186 -48.50 -8.46 30.75
CA VAL A 186 -48.25 -8.20 29.33
C VAL A 186 -47.93 -6.72 29.10
N THR A 187 -48.70 -5.80 29.68
CA THR A 187 -48.42 -4.36 29.58
C THR A 187 -47.11 -4.00 30.27
N GLY A 188 -46.78 -4.61 31.40
CA GLY A 188 -45.50 -4.42 32.10
C GLY A 188 -44.31 -4.84 31.23
N ARG A 189 -44.43 -5.97 30.52
CA ARG A 189 -43.42 -6.42 29.56
C ARG A 189 -43.31 -5.46 28.37
N LEU A 190 -44.42 -5.07 27.75
CA LEU A 190 -44.44 -4.13 26.62
C LEU A 190 -43.85 -2.77 26.97
N ARG A 191 -44.10 -2.24 28.18
CA ARG A 191 -43.47 -1.00 28.66
C ARG A 191 -41.95 -1.13 28.78
N LYS A 192 -41.45 -2.25 29.31
CA LYS A 192 -40.01 -2.51 29.39
C LYS A 192 -39.38 -2.62 28.00
N GLU A 193 -40.02 -3.37 27.10
CA GLU A 193 -39.58 -3.50 25.70
C GLU A 193 -39.60 -2.15 24.97
N TRP A 194 -40.61 -1.32 25.22
CA TRP A 194 -40.69 0.02 24.66
C TRP A 194 -39.58 0.93 25.18
N MET A 195 -39.31 0.94 26.50
CA MET A 195 -38.22 1.73 27.06
C MET A 195 -36.86 1.29 26.50
N LEU A 196 -36.64 -0.02 26.33
CA LEU A 196 -35.43 -0.56 25.72
C LEU A 196 -35.31 -0.13 24.26
N ARG A 197 -36.39 -0.27 23.48
CA ARG A 197 -36.44 0.15 22.08
C ARG A 197 -36.16 1.65 21.95
N ARG A 198 -36.82 2.47 22.76
CA ARG A 198 -36.65 3.93 22.76
C ARG A 198 -35.22 4.32 23.11
N ARG A 199 -34.61 3.65 24.08
CA ARG A 199 -33.21 3.87 24.44
C ARG A 199 -32.27 3.50 23.28
N ASN A 200 -32.51 2.38 22.62
CA ASN A 200 -31.72 1.97 21.45
C ASN A 200 -31.88 2.95 20.30
N GLU A 201 -33.10 3.43 20.02
CA GLU A 201 -33.33 4.48 19.02
C GLU A 201 -32.52 5.74 19.31
N LEU A 202 -32.44 6.18 20.56
CA LEU A 202 -31.65 7.34 20.95
C LEU A 202 -30.14 7.10 20.83
N TYR A 203 -29.68 5.88 21.14
CA TYR A 203 -28.27 5.49 20.90
C TYR A 203 -27.95 5.50 19.40
N ASP A 204 -28.81 4.92 18.57
CA ASP A 204 -28.64 4.90 17.11
C ASP A 204 -28.64 6.32 16.54
N GLN A 205 -29.51 7.20 17.03
CA GLN A 205 -29.53 8.61 16.63
C GLN A 205 -28.25 9.34 17.03
N ARG A 206 -27.73 9.12 18.24
CA ARG A 206 -26.45 9.71 18.67
C ARG A 206 -25.29 9.19 17.84
N GLN A 207 -25.24 7.89 17.59
CA GLN A 207 -24.20 7.29 16.78
C GLN A 207 -24.21 7.87 15.36
N ARG A 208 -25.38 7.99 14.73
CA ARG A 208 -25.51 8.64 13.41
C ARG A 208 -25.06 10.10 13.45
N TYR A 209 -25.43 10.85 14.49
CA TYR A 209 -24.97 12.23 14.67
C TYR A 209 -23.45 12.32 14.78
N GLU A 210 -22.82 11.41 15.53
CA GLU A 210 -21.36 11.34 15.68
C GLU A 210 -20.66 10.91 14.37
N GLU A 211 -21.25 10.01 13.59
CA GLU A 211 -20.75 9.61 12.27
C GLU A 211 -20.83 10.76 11.26
N GLU A 212 -21.96 11.47 11.21
CA GLU A 212 -22.21 12.60 10.31
C GLU A 212 -21.30 13.80 10.62
N ASN A 213 -21.15 14.15 11.90
CA ASN A 213 -20.37 15.32 12.33
C ASN A 213 -18.89 14.99 12.62
N GLY A 214 -18.55 13.71 12.75
CA GLY A 214 -17.25 13.23 13.21
C GLY A 214 -16.09 13.71 12.35
N ALA A 215 -16.23 13.59 11.02
CA ALA A 215 -15.20 14.00 10.07
C ALA A 215 -14.94 15.53 10.13
N ALA A 216 -15.99 16.33 10.27
CA ALA A 216 -15.90 17.78 10.35
C ALA A 216 -15.17 18.23 11.63
N VAL A 217 -15.56 17.68 12.78
CA VAL A 217 -14.91 18.00 14.07
C VAL A 217 -13.45 17.55 14.07
N LYS A 218 -13.15 16.35 13.56
CA LYS A 218 -11.77 15.86 13.43
C LYS A 218 -10.92 16.78 12.54
N THR A 219 -11.44 17.20 11.39
CA THR A 219 -10.74 18.11 10.48
C THR A 219 -10.47 19.47 11.12
N GLN A 220 -11.46 20.02 11.83
CA GLN A 220 -11.31 21.30 12.53
C GLN A 220 -10.27 21.21 13.65
N GLN A 221 -10.31 20.15 14.47
CA GLN A 221 -9.32 19.93 15.53
C GLN A 221 -7.93 19.69 14.98
N ARG A 222 -7.80 18.90 13.90
CA ARG A 222 -6.55 18.69 13.19
C ARG A 222 -5.92 20.02 12.77
N ASN A 223 -6.67 20.89 12.09
CA ASN A 223 -6.15 22.18 11.60
C ASN A 223 -5.74 23.12 12.75
N LEU A 224 -6.47 23.08 13.86
CA LEU A 224 -6.12 23.82 15.07
C LEU A 224 -4.82 23.30 15.70
N PHE A 225 -4.60 21.98 15.68
CA PHE A 225 -3.38 21.36 16.21
C PHE A 225 -2.17 21.59 15.31
N ILE A 226 -2.33 21.54 13.97
CA ILE A 226 -1.31 21.96 13.00
C ILE A 226 -0.85 23.38 13.35
N SER A 227 -1.80 24.31 13.48
CA SER A 227 -1.50 25.71 13.79
C SER A 227 -0.78 25.89 15.14
N ARG A 228 -1.12 25.07 16.15
CA ARG A 228 -0.47 25.10 17.46
C ARG A 228 0.95 24.55 17.42
N ASN A 229 1.17 23.43 16.73
CA ASN A 229 2.51 22.85 16.53
C ASN A 229 3.41 23.83 15.77
N GLU A 230 2.90 24.48 14.73
CA GLU A 230 3.66 25.47 13.95
C GLU A 230 4.05 26.69 14.79
N ARG A 231 3.14 27.18 15.65
CA ARG A 231 3.43 28.27 16.60
C ARG A 231 4.42 27.87 17.68
N ALA A 232 4.41 26.61 18.10
CA ALA A 232 5.41 26.08 19.02
C ALA A 232 6.81 25.93 18.39
N GLY A 233 6.90 26.07 17.05
CA GLY A 233 8.16 26.04 16.30
C GLY A 233 8.42 24.75 15.53
N TYR A 234 7.51 23.77 15.61
CA TYR A 234 7.61 22.55 14.80
C TYR A 234 7.33 22.85 13.32
N THR A 235 7.96 22.07 12.44
CA THR A 235 7.75 22.14 11.00
C THR A 235 7.39 20.76 10.48
N PHE A 236 6.29 20.65 9.76
CA PHE A 236 5.89 19.39 9.16
C PHE A 236 6.64 19.14 7.85
N HIS A 237 7.41 18.06 7.77
CA HIS A 237 8.18 17.66 6.59
C HIS A 237 8.30 16.14 6.52
N GLU A 238 8.10 15.54 5.33
CA GLU A 238 8.18 14.08 5.10
C GLU A 238 7.35 13.24 6.09
N ASN A 239 6.11 13.65 6.34
CA ASN A 239 5.18 13.00 7.28
C ASN A 239 5.59 13.05 8.77
N GLU A 240 6.59 13.85 9.12
CA GLU A 240 7.04 14.02 10.51
C GLU A 240 7.04 15.49 10.94
N TRP A 241 6.77 15.72 12.22
CA TRP A 241 6.96 17.03 12.84
C TRP A 241 8.39 17.15 13.34
N LEU A 242 9.16 18.05 12.73
CA LEU A 242 10.56 18.25 13.01
C LEU A 242 10.80 19.55 13.75
N GLU A 243 11.75 19.52 14.68
CA GLU A 243 12.31 20.74 15.27
C GLU A 243 13.15 21.51 14.25
N PRO A 244 13.31 22.84 14.41
CA PRO A 244 14.02 23.69 13.45
C PRO A 244 15.42 23.19 13.07
N MET A 245 16.21 22.76 14.05
CA MET A 245 17.58 22.27 13.78
C MET A 245 17.57 20.93 13.05
N VAL A 246 16.70 20.01 13.46
CA VAL A 246 16.56 18.68 12.84
C VAL A 246 16.09 18.81 11.39
N LEU A 247 15.16 19.74 11.13
CA LEU A 247 14.72 20.09 9.77
C LEU A 247 15.91 20.52 8.91
N LEU A 248 16.71 21.49 9.38
CA LEU A 248 17.87 21.98 8.62
C LEU A 248 18.88 20.87 8.35
N GLN A 249 19.17 20.01 9.33
CA GLN A 249 20.07 18.88 9.16
C GLN A 249 19.56 17.89 8.10
N ARG A 250 18.26 17.58 8.12
CA ARG A 250 17.64 16.65 7.16
C ARG A 250 17.62 17.23 5.75
N VAL A 251 17.22 18.50 5.60
CA VAL A 251 17.25 19.19 4.30
C VAL A 251 18.69 19.32 3.78
N ALA A 252 19.66 19.57 4.65
CA ALA A 252 21.07 19.63 4.28
C ALA A 252 21.58 18.28 3.76
N ALA A 253 21.21 17.18 4.43
CA ALA A 253 21.53 15.82 4.00
C ALA A 253 20.91 15.50 2.63
N GLN A 254 19.63 15.81 2.42
CA GLN A 254 18.95 15.62 1.13
C GLN A 254 19.65 16.38 0.00
N ILE A 255 19.95 17.67 0.17
CA ILE A 255 20.63 18.49 -0.84
C ILE A 255 22.03 17.93 -1.15
N ARG A 256 22.74 17.46 -0.12
CA ARG A 256 24.06 16.85 -0.28
C ARG A 256 23.97 15.56 -1.10
N ASP A 257 23.04 14.67 -0.75
CA ASP A 257 22.84 13.40 -1.44
C ASP A 257 22.42 13.61 -2.90
N GLU A 258 21.52 14.56 -3.16
CA GLU A 258 21.13 14.97 -4.51
C GLU A 258 22.34 15.45 -5.32
N LYS A 259 23.14 16.38 -4.78
CA LYS A 259 24.34 16.89 -5.46
C LYS A 259 25.37 15.78 -5.69
N GLN A 260 25.58 14.88 -4.74
CA GLN A 260 26.50 13.74 -4.90
C GLN A 260 26.02 12.78 -6.00
N ARG A 261 24.71 12.47 -6.05
CA ARG A 261 24.12 11.67 -7.14
C ARG A 261 24.30 12.35 -8.50
N HIS A 262 24.09 13.67 -8.57
CA HIS A 262 24.32 14.43 -9.79
C HIS A 262 25.79 14.40 -10.23
N MET A 263 26.74 14.55 -9.32
CA MET A 263 28.18 14.43 -9.61
C MET A 263 28.55 13.01 -10.07
N ALA A 264 28.04 11.97 -9.40
CA ALA A 264 28.27 10.58 -9.78
C ALA A 264 27.73 10.27 -11.18
N MET A 265 26.51 10.74 -11.49
CA MET A 265 25.93 10.62 -12.84
C MET A 265 26.73 11.40 -13.89
N ALA A 266 27.24 12.59 -13.55
CA ALA A 266 28.09 13.37 -14.46
C ALA A 266 29.41 12.65 -14.78
N VAL A 267 30.05 12.05 -13.76
CA VAL A 267 31.27 11.24 -13.94
C VAL A 267 30.99 10.00 -14.81
N GLN A 268 29.87 9.30 -14.57
CA GLN A 268 29.46 8.17 -15.41
C GLN A 268 29.22 8.59 -16.86
N ARG A 269 28.55 9.73 -17.10
CA ARG A 269 28.32 10.26 -18.46
C ARG A 269 29.63 10.64 -19.14
N ALA A 270 30.55 11.30 -18.43
CA ALA A 270 31.87 11.63 -18.95
C ALA A 270 32.63 10.35 -19.35
N ARG A 271 32.59 9.30 -18.52
CA ARG A 271 33.19 7.99 -18.84
C ARG A 271 32.55 7.32 -20.05
N GLN A 272 31.22 7.40 -20.20
CA GLN A 272 30.55 6.87 -21.40
C GLN A 272 30.94 7.64 -22.65
N GLN A 273 31.10 8.96 -22.57
CA GLN A 273 31.57 9.78 -23.68
C GLN A 273 33.01 9.42 -24.07
N THR A 274 33.91 9.22 -23.10
CA THR A 274 35.28 8.80 -23.44
C THR A 274 35.32 7.42 -24.09
N ILE A 275 34.50 6.47 -23.62
CA ILE A 275 34.37 5.15 -24.27
C ILE A 275 33.90 5.29 -25.71
N ARG A 276 32.86 6.08 -25.97
CA ARG A 276 32.37 6.33 -27.34
C ARG A 276 33.43 6.93 -28.25
N VAL A 277 34.22 7.90 -27.77
CA VAL A 277 35.32 8.50 -28.55
C VAL A 277 36.39 7.45 -28.88
N ILE A 278 36.72 6.56 -27.93
CA ILE A 278 37.67 5.46 -28.16
C ILE A 278 37.11 4.47 -29.20
N GLU A 279 35.82 4.12 -29.11
CA GLU A 279 35.15 3.25 -30.09
C GLU A 279 35.14 3.88 -31.49
N GLU A 280 34.80 5.16 -31.61
CA GLU A 280 34.84 5.90 -32.88
C GLU A 280 36.26 5.97 -33.46
N GLN A 281 37.28 6.17 -32.62
CA GLN A 281 38.68 6.12 -33.04
C GLN A 281 39.09 4.72 -33.52
N ALA A 282 38.70 3.66 -32.79
CA ALA A 282 38.98 2.28 -33.17
C ALA A 282 38.29 1.90 -34.50
N VAL A 283 37.03 2.32 -34.71
CA VAL A 283 36.32 2.15 -35.99
C VAL A 283 36.99 2.94 -37.11
N SER A 284 37.43 4.18 -36.85
CA SER A 284 38.18 4.97 -37.83
C SER A 284 39.53 4.32 -38.18
N GLU A 285 40.27 3.80 -37.22
CA GLU A 285 41.52 3.06 -37.47
C GLU A 285 41.28 1.76 -38.24
N PHE A 286 40.22 1.01 -37.91
CA PHE A 286 39.79 -0.17 -38.66
C PHE A 286 39.37 0.17 -40.10
N MET A 287 38.66 1.28 -40.31
CA MET A 287 38.31 1.74 -41.66
C MET A 287 39.54 2.23 -42.43
N LYS A 288 40.49 2.91 -41.78
CA LYS A 288 41.78 3.26 -42.39
C LYS A 288 42.61 2.03 -42.75
N SER A 289 42.56 0.96 -41.95
CA SER A 289 43.25 -0.30 -42.26
C SER A 289 42.60 -1.07 -43.42
N LEU A 290 41.29 -0.91 -43.64
CA LEU A 290 40.56 -1.50 -44.78
C LEU A 290 40.84 -0.79 -46.13
N PHE A 291 41.23 0.49 -46.12
CA PHE A 291 41.33 1.30 -47.35
C PHE A 291 42.71 1.90 -47.65
N SER A 292 43.77 1.55 -46.91
CA SER A 292 45.15 1.96 -47.24
C SER A 292 45.82 0.99 -48.23
N PRO A 293 46.38 1.48 -49.36
CA PRO A 293 47.10 0.63 -50.30
C PRO A 293 48.54 0.41 -49.83
N ASN A 294 48.94 -0.86 -49.76
CA ASN A 294 50.30 -1.37 -49.50
C ASN A 294 50.86 -1.13 -48.08
N TYR A 295 50.54 -2.04 -47.16
CA TYR A 295 51.51 -2.58 -46.22
C TYR A 295 51.26 -4.09 -46.09
N GLU A 296 52.33 -4.88 -46.01
CA GLU A 296 52.27 -6.30 -45.69
C GLU A 296 51.37 -6.53 -44.48
N ARG A 297 50.42 -7.46 -44.60
CA ARG A 297 49.56 -7.85 -43.48
C ARG A 297 50.49 -8.28 -42.33
N PRO A 298 50.44 -7.62 -41.17
CA PRO A 298 51.15 -8.13 -40.01
C PRO A 298 50.57 -9.51 -39.68
N ASN A 299 51.43 -10.49 -39.41
CA ASN A 299 51.02 -11.84 -39.10
C ASN A 299 50.06 -11.80 -37.88
N PRO A 300 48.84 -12.35 -37.95
CA PRO A 300 47.86 -12.28 -36.87
C PRO A 300 48.41 -12.76 -35.51
N GLU A 301 49.35 -13.71 -35.51
CA GLU A 301 50.04 -14.17 -34.30
C GLU A 301 50.95 -13.10 -33.67
N GLU A 302 51.66 -12.30 -34.48
CA GLU A 302 52.50 -11.21 -33.95
C GLU A 302 51.66 -10.06 -33.39
N THR A 303 50.50 -9.76 -34.00
CA THR A 303 49.60 -8.74 -33.46
C THR A 303 48.93 -9.17 -32.15
N LEU A 304 48.56 -10.45 -32.02
CA LEU A 304 48.01 -10.98 -30.78
C LEU A 304 49.08 -11.01 -29.67
N MET A 305 50.31 -11.43 -29.99
CA MET A 305 51.41 -11.40 -29.02
C MET A 305 51.80 -9.98 -28.60
N ALA A 306 51.82 -9.00 -29.52
CA ALA A 306 52.06 -7.60 -29.19
C ALA A 306 50.96 -7.00 -28.31
N LEU A 307 49.69 -7.40 -28.54
CA LEU A 307 48.55 -6.96 -27.74
C LEU A 307 48.56 -7.60 -26.33
N GLU A 308 48.91 -8.88 -26.24
CA GLU A 308 49.13 -9.57 -24.97
C GLU A 308 50.31 -8.97 -24.18
N GLN A 309 51.42 -8.64 -24.85
CA GLN A 309 52.56 -7.96 -24.23
C GLN A 309 52.18 -6.55 -23.76
N SER A 310 51.48 -5.78 -24.58
CA SER A 310 50.99 -4.45 -24.17
C SER A 310 49.99 -4.53 -23.00
N ASN A 311 49.15 -5.55 -22.95
CA ASN A 311 48.21 -5.74 -21.84
C ASN A 311 48.93 -6.20 -20.55
N LYS A 312 49.93 -7.07 -20.66
CA LYS A 312 50.80 -7.45 -19.54
C LYS A 312 51.57 -6.24 -19.00
N GLU A 313 52.15 -5.42 -19.87
CA GLU A 313 52.84 -4.20 -19.44
C GLU A 313 51.92 -3.19 -18.75
N ARG A 314 50.68 -3.04 -19.24
CA ARG A 314 49.68 -2.17 -18.58
C ARG A 314 49.31 -2.73 -17.20
N ALA A 315 49.06 -4.03 -17.10
CA ALA A 315 48.75 -4.68 -15.82
C ALA A 315 49.93 -4.58 -14.82
N GLU A 316 51.17 -4.73 -15.30
CA GLU A 316 52.36 -4.56 -14.46
C GLU A 316 52.56 -3.11 -14.01
N ARG A 317 52.30 -2.11 -14.87
CA ARG A 317 52.35 -0.70 -14.48
C ARG A 317 51.28 -0.35 -13.46
N GLU A 318 50.07 -0.86 -13.60
CA GLU A 318 48.99 -0.68 -12.61
C GLU A 318 49.31 -1.37 -11.29
N ALA A 319 49.89 -2.57 -11.32
CA ALA A 319 50.33 -3.29 -10.12
C ALA A 319 51.45 -2.53 -9.39
N ARG A 320 52.42 -1.98 -10.14
CA ARG A 320 53.50 -1.15 -9.58
C ARG A 320 52.94 0.15 -8.98
N ALA A 321 52.01 0.82 -9.65
CA ALA A 321 51.37 2.03 -9.14
C ALA A 321 50.58 1.77 -7.85
N LYS A 322 49.86 0.65 -7.75
CA LYS A 322 49.16 0.24 -6.52
C LYS A 322 50.14 -0.09 -5.39
N ALA A 323 51.22 -0.81 -5.69
CA ALA A 323 52.25 -1.13 -4.71
C ALA A 323 52.96 0.14 -4.19
N GLU A 324 53.24 1.12 -5.05
CA GLU A 324 53.79 2.42 -4.64
C GLU A 324 52.81 3.23 -3.79
N GLU A 325 51.51 3.21 -4.10
CA GLU A 325 50.49 3.89 -3.30
C GLU A 325 50.31 3.23 -1.91
N GLU A 326 50.37 1.89 -1.85
CA GLU A 326 50.34 1.15 -0.59
C GLU A 326 51.61 1.39 0.24
N ALA A 327 52.79 1.43 -0.39
CA ALA A 327 54.04 1.77 0.28
C ALA A 327 54.00 3.19 0.86
N ARG A 328 53.51 4.19 0.11
CA ARG A 328 53.31 5.57 0.62
C ARG A 328 52.33 5.62 1.79
N LYS A 329 51.26 4.82 1.76
CA LYS A 329 50.31 4.73 2.89
C LYS A 329 50.95 4.11 4.12
N GLN A 330 51.81 3.10 3.95
CA GLN A 330 52.54 2.48 5.05
C GLN A 330 53.58 3.44 5.64
N GLU A 331 54.35 4.14 4.81
CA GLU A 331 55.31 5.16 5.25
C GLU A 331 54.62 6.30 6.01
N ALA A 332 53.49 6.81 5.50
CA ALA A 332 52.72 7.84 6.20
C ALA A 332 52.18 7.37 7.56
N LEU A 333 51.80 6.08 7.66
CA LEU A 333 51.30 5.49 8.90
C LEU A 333 52.44 5.24 9.90
N GLU A 334 53.64 4.87 9.44
CA GLU A 334 54.84 4.77 10.27
C GLU A 334 55.33 6.13 10.75
N GLU A 335 55.33 7.16 9.91
CA GLU A 335 55.65 8.53 10.33
C GLU A 335 54.65 9.06 11.36
N ALA A 336 53.36 8.78 11.18
CA ALA A 336 52.33 9.13 12.17
C ALA A 336 52.56 8.41 13.51
N ARG A 337 52.94 7.12 13.48
CA ARG A 337 53.29 6.36 14.68
C ARG A 337 54.56 6.89 15.36
N ARG A 338 55.59 7.29 14.61
CA ARG A 338 56.81 7.90 15.17
C ARG A 338 56.51 9.23 15.83
N LYS A 339 55.73 10.10 15.19
CA LYS A 339 55.31 11.38 15.77
C LYS A 339 54.48 11.19 17.05
N ALA A 340 53.57 10.21 17.06
CA ALA A 340 52.80 9.88 18.26
C ALA A 340 53.69 9.36 19.40
N ALA A 341 54.67 8.50 19.10
CA ALA A 341 55.62 7.98 20.09
C ALA A 341 56.57 9.08 20.63
N GLU A 342 57.01 10.01 19.77
CA GLU A 342 57.79 11.18 20.18
C GLU A 342 56.98 12.13 21.07
N GLU A 343 55.69 12.34 20.78
CA GLU A 343 54.80 13.15 21.63
C GLU A 343 54.55 12.48 22.99
N GLU A 344 54.35 11.15 23.03
CA GLU A 344 54.22 10.40 24.28
C GLU A 344 55.53 10.42 25.10
N ALA A 345 56.68 10.26 24.46
CA ALA A 345 57.98 10.34 25.12
C ALA A 345 58.24 11.75 25.67
N ALA A 346 57.86 12.80 24.94
CA ALA A 346 57.95 14.19 25.40
C ALA A 346 57.02 14.45 26.59
N ARG A 347 55.79 13.89 26.59
CA ARG A 347 54.87 13.97 27.74
C ARG A 347 55.42 13.26 28.96
N LEU A 348 56.02 12.08 28.80
CA LEU A 348 56.64 11.33 29.89
C LEU A 348 57.89 12.03 30.45
N ALA A 349 58.71 12.64 29.59
CA ALA A 349 59.86 13.43 30.00
C ALA A 349 59.43 14.71 30.75
N ALA A 350 58.41 15.42 30.27
CA ALA A 350 57.85 16.59 30.94
C ALA A 350 57.21 16.23 32.29
N ALA A 351 56.54 15.07 32.38
CA ALA A 351 56.01 14.56 33.64
C ALA A 351 57.13 14.17 34.63
N ALA A 352 58.22 13.58 34.15
CA ALA A 352 59.39 13.23 34.97
C ALA A 352 60.14 14.49 35.46
N GLU A 353 60.25 15.54 34.64
CA GLU A 353 60.80 16.83 35.06
C GLU A 353 59.90 17.55 36.06
N ALA A 354 58.58 17.52 35.86
CA ALA A 354 57.61 18.03 36.82
C ALA A 354 57.70 17.30 38.17
N GLN A 355 57.89 15.98 38.16
CA GLN A 355 58.11 15.18 39.37
C GLN A 355 59.46 15.50 40.04
N ARG A 356 60.52 15.77 39.28
CA ARG A 356 61.83 16.19 39.83
C ARG A 356 61.77 17.58 40.47
N LEU A 357 61.04 18.52 39.87
CA LEU A 357 60.81 19.85 40.44
C LEU A 357 59.92 19.78 41.69
N ALA A 358 58.91 18.91 41.70
CA ALA A 358 58.08 18.65 42.89
C ALA A 358 58.88 17.97 44.03
N ALA A 359 59.80 17.06 43.69
CA ALA A 359 60.65 16.37 44.68
C ALA A 359 61.73 17.28 45.31
N LEU A 360 62.13 18.35 44.63
CA LEU A 360 63.05 19.37 45.19
C LEU A 360 62.33 20.39 46.09
N ALA A 361 61.00 20.47 46.03
CA ALA A 361 60.21 21.48 46.72
C ALA A 361 59.59 21.04 48.06
N ALA A 362 59.79 19.80 48.53
CA ALA A 362 59.05 19.33 49.71
C ALA A 362 59.84 18.42 50.67
N LYS A 363 59.95 18.88 51.93
CA LYS A 363 59.93 18.08 53.17
C LYS A 363 59.55 19.03 54.35
N PRO A 364 58.94 18.54 55.43
CA PRO A 364 57.77 17.64 55.52
C PRO A 364 56.76 18.11 56.60
N GLU A 365 55.51 17.60 56.62
CA GLU A 365 54.75 17.33 57.86
C GLU A 365 53.44 16.53 57.57
N THR A 366 53.45 15.28 58.05
CA THR A 366 52.41 14.56 58.83
C THR A 366 51.03 14.19 58.23
N ASP A 367 50.90 12.90 57.85
CA ASP A 367 49.85 11.86 58.11
C ASP A 367 48.32 12.13 57.95
N PRO A 368 47.47 11.08 57.80
CA PRO A 368 47.52 9.92 56.88
C PRO A 368 46.14 9.54 56.25
N ALA A 369 46.20 8.62 55.26
CA ALA A 369 45.14 7.69 54.77
C ALA A 369 44.12 8.13 53.69
N PRO A 370 43.58 7.19 52.85
CA PRO A 370 44.05 5.84 52.49
C PRO A 370 44.41 5.70 51.00
N VAL A 371 45.14 4.62 50.74
CA VAL A 371 45.51 4.07 49.43
C VAL A 371 44.25 3.69 48.64
N VAL A 372 44.09 4.23 47.44
CA VAL A 372 43.24 3.64 46.39
C VAL A 372 44.20 2.94 45.44
N GLU A 373 44.24 1.61 45.52
CA GLU A 373 44.83 0.78 44.49
C GLU A 373 43.94 0.87 43.25
N GLU A 374 44.35 1.64 42.24
CA GLU A 374 43.84 1.41 40.88
C GLU A 374 44.52 0.16 40.33
N GLU A 375 43.90 -0.99 40.62
CA GLU A 375 44.12 -2.21 39.87
C GLU A 375 43.85 -1.92 38.38
N LEU A 376 44.92 -1.95 37.57
CA LEU A 376 44.82 -2.21 36.14
C LEU A 376 44.24 -3.62 35.96
N THR A 377 42.91 -3.69 35.93
CA THR A 377 42.18 -4.89 35.54
C THR A 377 42.42 -5.13 34.05
N LEU A 378 43.40 -5.98 33.75
CA LEU A 378 43.44 -6.70 32.47
C LEU A 378 42.07 -7.36 32.31
N MET A 379 41.30 -6.92 31.30
CA MET A 379 40.03 -7.54 30.93
C MET A 379 40.24 -9.06 30.81
N SER A 380 39.49 -9.81 31.62
CA SER A 380 39.54 -11.26 31.60
C SER A 380 39.07 -11.78 30.22
N PRO A 381 39.62 -12.93 29.75
CA PRO A 381 39.28 -13.53 28.45
C PRO A 381 37.79 -13.60 28.06
N PRO A 382 36.82 -13.81 28.97
CA PRO A 382 35.40 -13.84 28.59
C PRO A 382 34.81 -12.49 28.18
N VAL A 383 35.37 -11.35 28.60
CA VAL A 383 34.85 -10.01 28.21
C VAL A 383 35.23 -9.67 26.77
N VAL A 384 36.44 -10.05 26.34
CA VAL A 384 36.90 -9.89 24.95
C VAL A 384 36.09 -10.78 24.00
N ILE A 385 35.75 -12.00 24.42
CA ILE A 385 34.87 -12.91 23.64
C ILE A 385 33.44 -12.37 23.55
N GLY A 386 32.91 -11.78 24.63
CA GLY A 386 31.59 -11.13 24.63
C GLY A 386 31.53 -9.92 23.69
N LEU A 387 32.59 -9.10 23.66
CA LEU A 387 32.69 -7.93 22.79
C LEU A 387 32.85 -8.33 21.32
N PHE A 388 33.59 -9.41 21.04
CA PHE A 388 33.71 -9.98 19.68
C PHE A 388 32.38 -10.57 19.19
N LEU A 389 31.65 -11.29 20.05
CA LEU A 389 30.30 -11.80 19.74
C LEU A 389 29.29 -10.66 19.50
N ALA A 390 29.37 -9.57 20.26
CA ALA A 390 28.51 -8.40 20.06
C ALA A 390 28.80 -7.70 18.71
N VAL A 391 30.08 -7.57 18.33
CA VAL A 391 30.49 -7.00 17.03
C VAL A 391 30.07 -7.92 15.86
N VAL A 392 30.20 -9.24 16.01
CA VAL A 392 29.75 -10.21 14.99
C VAL A 392 28.22 -10.23 14.88
N LEU A 393 27.49 -10.12 15.99
CA LEU A 393 26.02 -10.02 15.97
C LEU A 393 25.54 -8.68 15.39
N LEU A 394 26.26 -7.58 15.63
CA LEU A 394 25.97 -6.29 14.99
C LEU A 394 26.29 -6.31 13.48
N ALA A 395 27.36 -6.99 13.07
CA ALA A 395 27.69 -7.16 11.66
C ALA A 395 26.69 -8.08 10.93
N LEU A 396 26.27 -9.18 11.56
CA LEU A 396 25.23 -10.06 11.04
C LEU A 396 23.86 -9.38 11.03
N GLY A 397 23.54 -8.59 12.06
CA GLY A 397 22.34 -7.75 12.11
C GLY A 397 22.35 -6.68 11.03
N GLY A 398 23.48 -6.00 10.81
CA GLY A 398 23.67 -5.04 9.73
C GLY A 398 23.56 -5.67 8.34
N TRP A 399 24.09 -6.88 8.15
CA TRP A 399 23.98 -7.63 6.90
C TRP A 399 22.54 -8.11 6.65
N LEU A 400 21.83 -8.57 7.68
CA LEU A 400 20.41 -8.94 7.59
C LEU A 400 19.53 -7.74 7.30
N LEU A 401 19.79 -6.59 7.94
CA LEU A 401 19.08 -5.33 7.68
C LEU A 401 19.39 -4.79 6.29
N TYR A 402 20.64 -4.89 5.81
CA TYR A 402 21.00 -4.52 4.45
C TYR A 402 20.29 -5.39 3.41
N ARG A 403 20.22 -6.72 3.63
CA ARG A 403 19.51 -7.65 2.74
C ARG A 403 17.99 -7.44 2.76
N ARG A 404 17.42 -7.11 3.93
CA ARG A 404 16.01 -6.71 4.07
C ARG A 404 15.73 -5.37 3.39
N LYS A 405 16.65 -4.41 3.50
CA LYS A 405 16.54 -3.10 2.86
C LYS A 405 16.64 -3.22 1.35
N GLN A 406 17.50 -4.09 0.82
CA GLN A 406 17.61 -4.35 -0.62
C GLN A 406 16.33 -5.02 -1.16
N SER A 407 15.72 -5.95 -0.41
CA SER A 407 14.43 -6.55 -0.79
C SER A 407 13.24 -5.59 -0.63
N GLN A 408 13.31 -4.67 0.34
CA GLN A 408 12.32 -3.60 0.50
C GLN A 408 12.46 -2.53 -0.58
N GLU A 409 13.67 -2.13 -0.97
CA GLU A 409 13.89 -1.16 -2.04
C GLU A 409 13.47 -1.72 -3.40
N SER A 410 13.71 -3.00 -3.69
CA SER A 410 13.21 -3.61 -4.94
C SER A 410 11.68 -3.70 -4.97
N SER A 411 11.03 -3.97 -3.83
CA SER A 411 9.56 -4.00 -3.74
C SER A 411 8.90 -2.60 -3.65
N ASP A 412 9.53 -1.63 -3.00
CA ASP A 412 9.08 -0.22 -2.94
C ASP A 412 9.25 0.51 -4.27
N THR A 413 10.28 0.16 -5.05
CA THR A 413 10.45 0.72 -6.41
C THR A 413 9.41 0.14 -7.36
N PHE A 414 9.03 -1.13 -7.13
CA PHE A 414 7.97 -1.82 -7.86
C PHE A 414 6.60 -1.19 -7.59
N THR A 415 6.24 -0.94 -6.31
CA THR A 415 4.99 -0.25 -5.96
C THR A 415 4.96 1.20 -6.45
N LYS A 416 6.08 1.94 -6.37
CA LYS A 416 6.19 3.32 -6.92
C LYS A 416 6.08 3.40 -8.45
N PHE A 417 6.40 2.33 -9.18
CA PHE A 417 6.15 2.24 -10.62
C PHE A 417 4.64 2.17 -10.96
N PHE A 418 3.81 1.65 -10.04
CA PHE A 418 2.36 1.55 -10.22
C PHE A 418 1.58 2.79 -9.77
N GLU A 419 2.16 3.60 -8.87
CA GLU A 419 1.51 4.80 -8.34
C GLU A 419 1.71 6.06 -9.19
N GLY A 420 2.69 6.07 -10.11
CA GLY A 420 3.04 7.25 -10.89
C GLY A 420 2.86 7.09 -12.39
N LYS A 421 2.22 8.09 -13.04
CA LYS A 421 2.40 8.41 -14.46
C LYS A 421 3.83 8.91 -14.72
N GLY A 422 4.84 8.10 -14.39
CA GLY A 422 6.25 8.47 -14.36
C GLY A 422 6.94 8.29 -15.71
N LYS A 423 8.06 9.01 -15.91
CA LYS A 423 8.89 8.95 -17.12
C LYS A 423 9.35 7.52 -17.48
N LEU A 424 9.63 6.67 -16.49
CA LEU A 424 10.06 5.29 -16.70
C LEU A 424 8.97 4.38 -17.30
N GLN A 425 7.72 4.62 -16.92
CA GLN A 425 6.55 3.91 -17.45
C GLN A 425 6.26 4.40 -18.88
N LYS A 426 6.34 5.71 -19.11
CA LYS A 426 6.23 6.29 -20.46
C LYS A 426 7.33 5.76 -21.40
N ASP A 427 8.59 5.77 -20.97
CA ASP A 427 9.73 5.24 -21.74
C ASP A 427 9.65 3.72 -22.00
N PHE A 428 8.89 2.97 -21.19
CA PHE A 428 8.62 1.54 -21.42
C PHE A 428 7.54 1.36 -22.49
N TRP A 429 6.42 2.06 -22.36
CA TRP A 429 5.30 2.02 -23.31
C TRP A 429 5.70 2.60 -24.68
N ASP A 430 6.50 3.66 -24.72
CA ASP A 430 7.08 4.23 -25.94
C ASP A 430 8.04 3.23 -26.63
N ARG A 431 8.76 2.39 -25.86
CA ARG A 431 9.64 1.33 -26.42
C ARG A 431 8.87 0.11 -26.92
N ALA A 432 7.73 -0.18 -26.30
CA ALA A 432 6.86 -1.27 -26.68
C ALA A 432 5.84 -0.88 -27.77
N ASP A 433 5.92 0.37 -28.27
CA ASP A 433 4.94 1.00 -29.18
C ASP A 433 3.49 0.75 -28.72
N ALA A 434 3.30 0.84 -27.41
CA ALA A 434 2.14 0.30 -26.73
C ALA A 434 1.38 1.40 -26.00
N ASP A 435 0.08 1.50 -26.27
CA ASP A 435 -0.86 2.44 -25.68
C ASP A 435 -1.78 1.71 -24.68
N PRO A 436 -1.39 1.66 -23.39
CA PRO A 436 -2.16 0.96 -22.37
C PRO A 436 -3.50 1.62 -22.03
N GLU A 437 -3.76 2.85 -22.50
CA GLU A 437 -5.06 3.53 -22.31
C GLU A 437 -6.06 3.14 -23.41
N HIS A 438 -5.59 2.78 -24.61
CA HIS A 438 -6.44 2.53 -25.78
C HIS A 438 -6.49 1.06 -26.24
N PHE A 439 -5.76 0.14 -25.61
CA PHE A 439 -5.87 -1.29 -25.91
C PHE A 439 -5.67 -2.23 -24.71
N LYS A 440 -5.95 -3.52 -24.92
CA LYS A 440 -5.82 -4.58 -23.91
C LYS A 440 -4.47 -5.29 -24.00
N TYR A 441 -3.94 -5.74 -22.85
CA TYR A 441 -2.62 -6.36 -22.77
C TYR A 441 -2.41 -7.22 -21.52
N VAL A 442 -1.43 -8.10 -21.58
CA VAL A 442 -0.94 -8.94 -20.48
C VAL A 442 0.58 -8.75 -20.39
N ALA A 443 1.08 -8.42 -19.20
CA ALA A 443 2.51 -8.28 -18.96
C ALA A 443 2.94 -8.90 -17.62
N TYR A 444 4.01 -9.69 -17.66
CA TYR A 444 4.65 -10.31 -16.50
C TYR A 444 6.16 -10.09 -16.55
N MET A 445 6.76 -9.90 -15.38
CA MET A 445 8.21 -9.72 -15.24
C MET A 445 8.88 -11.04 -14.88
N PHE A 446 10.01 -11.29 -15.51
CA PHE A 446 10.84 -12.47 -15.32
C PHE A 446 12.25 -12.09 -14.89
N PRO A 447 13.01 -13.00 -14.24
CA PRO A 447 14.35 -12.73 -13.76
C PRO A 447 15.36 -12.45 -14.89
N SER A 448 15.12 -13.00 -16.09
CA SER A 448 16.00 -12.80 -17.24
C SER A 448 15.24 -12.67 -18.56
N ILE A 449 15.91 -12.12 -19.57
CA ILE A 449 15.39 -12.03 -20.95
C ILE A 449 15.12 -13.43 -21.52
N ALA A 450 15.94 -14.42 -21.15
CA ALA A 450 15.76 -15.80 -21.61
C ALA A 450 14.47 -16.41 -21.06
N ASP A 451 14.20 -16.21 -19.76
CA ASP A 451 12.99 -16.74 -19.11
C ASP A 451 11.73 -16.06 -19.67
N ALA A 452 11.77 -14.74 -19.90
CA ALA A 452 10.67 -14.01 -20.54
C ALA A 452 10.40 -14.48 -21.98
N ASN A 453 11.45 -14.77 -22.76
CA ASN A 453 11.30 -15.34 -24.11
C ASN A 453 10.71 -16.76 -24.07
N GLN A 454 11.16 -17.58 -23.13
CA GLN A 454 10.63 -18.94 -22.95
C GLN A 454 9.14 -18.92 -22.57
N ALA A 455 8.73 -17.98 -21.71
CA ALA A 455 7.34 -17.79 -21.34
C ALA A 455 6.47 -17.40 -22.54
N LEU A 456 6.94 -16.48 -23.40
CA LEU A 456 6.22 -16.10 -24.62
C LEU A 456 6.11 -17.25 -25.63
N GLN A 457 7.12 -18.12 -25.75
CA GLN A 457 7.08 -19.29 -26.64
C GLN A 457 6.03 -20.33 -26.26
N LYS A 458 5.55 -20.32 -25.01
CA LYS A 458 4.50 -21.23 -24.55
C LYS A 458 3.11 -20.81 -25.00
N LEU A 459 2.95 -19.58 -25.51
CA LEU A 459 1.70 -19.10 -26.08
C LEU A 459 1.51 -19.69 -27.47
N SER A 460 0.35 -20.28 -27.72
CA SER A 460 -0.01 -21.02 -28.94
C SER A 460 0.16 -20.21 -30.23
N TYR A 461 0.03 -18.88 -30.12
CA TYR A 461 0.09 -17.93 -31.22
C TYR A 461 1.48 -17.31 -31.43
N ILE A 462 2.48 -17.61 -30.60
CA ILE A 462 3.85 -17.14 -30.76
C ILE A 462 4.74 -18.31 -31.19
N LYS A 463 5.43 -18.14 -32.32
CA LYS A 463 6.31 -19.15 -32.92
C LYS A 463 7.74 -18.62 -32.96
N MET A 464 8.71 -19.52 -32.85
CA MET A 464 10.13 -19.18 -33.05
C MET A 464 10.51 -19.38 -34.52
N SER A 465 11.04 -18.33 -35.15
CA SER A 465 11.65 -18.40 -36.48
C SER A 465 12.94 -19.23 -36.44
N GLY A 466 13.33 -19.84 -37.55
CA GLY A 466 14.61 -20.55 -37.68
C GLY A 466 15.86 -19.69 -37.42
N SER A 467 15.71 -18.36 -37.37
CA SER A 467 16.73 -17.37 -36.98
C SER A 467 16.83 -17.12 -35.47
N GLY A 468 15.91 -17.66 -34.65
CA GLY A 468 15.83 -17.40 -33.21
C GLY A 468 14.90 -16.24 -32.81
N ASP A 469 14.32 -15.53 -33.78
CA ASP A 469 13.38 -14.43 -33.51
C ASP A 469 11.96 -14.95 -33.26
N LEU A 470 11.24 -14.32 -32.32
CA LEU A 470 9.82 -14.60 -32.09
C LEU A 470 8.96 -13.98 -33.20
N ARG A 471 8.01 -14.75 -33.74
CA ARG A 471 7.03 -14.33 -34.74
C ARG A 471 5.62 -14.67 -34.27
N CYS A 472 4.70 -13.75 -34.45
CA CYS A 472 3.27 -14.01 -34.28
C CYS A 472 2.59 -13.87 -35.63
N ASP A 473 1.72 -14.81 -35.97
CA ASP A 473 0.91 -14.75 -37.19
C ASP A 473 -0.32 -13.83 -37.03
N ARG A 474 -0.57 -13.36 -35.80
CA ARG A 474 -1.67 -12.46 -35.45
C ARG A 474 -1.17 -11.02 -35.39
N ASP A 475 -2.05 -10.08 -35.75
CA ASP A 475 -1.79 -8.64 -35.75
C ASP A 475 -1.87 -8.05 -34.32
N ILE A 476 -0.91 -8.45 -33.48
CA ILE A 476 -0.77 -8.08 -32.07
C ILE A 476 0.67 -7.65 -31.78
N LEU A 477 0.83 -6.79 -30.78
CA LEU A 477 2.12 -6.36 -30.27
C LEU A 477 2.61 -7.37 -29.24
N PHE A 478 3.85 -7.84 -29.39
CA PHE A 478 4.47 -8.76 -28.44
C PHE A 478 5.98 -8.48 -28.37
N GLY A 479 6.59 -8.77 -27.22
CA GLY A 479 8.03 -8.62 -27.09
C GLY A 479 8.54 -8.79 -25.66
N VAL A 480 9.86 -8.85 -25.54
CA VAL A 480 10.57 -8.87 -24.26
C VAL A 480 11.36 -7.59 -24.10
N TYR A 481 11.09 -6.88 -22.99
CA TYR A 481 11.66 -5.56 -22.74
C TYR A 481 12.45 -5.56 -21.42
N PRO A 482 13.74 -5.18 -21.43
CA PRO A 482 14.53 -5.06 -20.21
C PRO A 482 13.92 -4.02 -19.26
N HIS A 483 13.73 -4.39 -17.99
CA HIS A 483 13.15 -3.51 -16.98
C HIS A 483 13.78 -3.75 -15.60
N LEU A 484 14.46 -2.72 -15.07
CA LEU A 484 15.17 -2.76 -13.79
C LEU A 484 16.15 -3.95 -13.70
N GLU A 485 15.91 -4.91 -12.80
CA GLU A 485 16.73 -6.10 -12.55
C GLU A 485 16.27 -7.35 -13.34
N GLY A 486 15.28 -7.21 -14.23
CA GLY A 486 14.72 -8.34 -14.99
C GLY A 486 14.25 -7.97 -16.40
N ALA A 487 13.33 -8.75 -16.94
CA ALA A 487 12.75 -8.54 -18.27
C ALA A 487 11.24 -8.75 -18.25
N VAL A 488 10.49 -7.87 -18.92
CA VAL A 488 9.04 -7.97 -19.01
C VAL A 488 8.66 -8.66 -20.31
N ALA A 489 7.93 -9.77 -20.19
CA ALA A 489 7.22 -10.37 -21.31
C ALA A 489 5.89 -9.62 -21.49
N PHE A 490 5.66 -9.11 -22.69
CA PHE A 490 4.49 -8.32 -23.02
C PHE A 490 3.77 -8.90 -24.24
N VAL A 491 2.44 -8.95 -24.15
CA VAL A 491 1.53 -9.23 -25.28
C VAL A 491 0.32 -8.32 -25.17
N GLY A 492 -0.08 -7.68 -26.27
CA GLY A 492 -1.28 -6.84 -26.29
C GLY A 492 -1.54 -6.22 -27.66
N GLY A 493 -2.53 -5.35 -27.75
CA GLY A 493 -2.84 -4.61 -28.97
C GLY A 493 -4.33 -4.42 -29.20
N THR A 494 -4.67 -3.69 -30.26
CA THR A 494 -6.07 -3.33 -30.58
C THR A 494 -6.91 -4.53 -31.03
N LYS A 495 -6.28 -5.56 -31.61
CA LYS A 495 -6.92 -6.83 -32.02
C LYS A 495 -6.67 -7.97 -31.04
N PHE A 496 -6.38 -7.66 -29.78
CA PHE A 496 -6.12 -8.66 -28.75
C PHE A 496 -7.43 -9.21 -28.17
N THR A 497 -7.87 -10.36 -28.68
CA THR A 497 -9.16 -10.98 -28.38
C THR A 497 -9.18 -11.66 -27.00
N TYR A 498 -10.38 -11.98 -26.51
CA TYR A 498 -10.58 -12.64 -25.22
C TYR A 498 -9.77 -13.93 -25.06
N ALA A 499 -9.78 -14.80 -26.07
CA ALA A 499 -9.08 -16.09 -26.03
C ALA A 499 -7.57 -15.92 -25.85
N LEU A 500 -6.97 -14.99 -26.60
CA LEU A 500 -5.54 -14.67 -26.54
C LEU A 500 -5.14 -14.05 -25.19
N TRP A 501 -5.98 -13.15 -24.68
CA TRP A 501 -5.81 -12.54 -23.36
C TRP A 501 -5.91 -13.59 -22.25
N ARG A 502 -6.90 -14.49 -22.32
CA ARG A 502 -7.12 -15.53 -21.31
C ARG A 502 -5.97 -16.52 -21.29
N GLU A 503 -5.52 -16.98 -22.47
CA GLU A 503 -4.35 -17.86 -22.59
C GLU A 503 -3.11 -17.22 -21.98
N ALA A 504 -2.78 -15.98 -22.34
CA ALA A 504 -1.63 -15.29 -21.77
C ALA A 504 -1.75 -15.07 -20.25
N SER A 505 -2.95 -14.73 -19.76
CA SER A 505 -3.22 -14.56 -18.32
C SER A 505 -3.12 -15.85 -17.52
N ALA A 506 -3.27 -17.01 -18.17
CA ALA A 506 -3.20 -18.32 -17.53
C ALA A 506 -1.80 -18.94 -17.63
N VAL A 507 -1.12 -18.79 -18.77
CA VAL A 507 0.18 -19.44 -19.05
C VAL A 507 1.34 -18.67 -18.42
N LEU A 508 1.40 -17.35 -18.55
CA LEU A 508 2.52 -16.54 -18.06
C LEU A 508 2.75 -16.59 -16.53
N PRO A 509 1.72 -16.60 -15.66
CA PRO A 509 1.96 -16.67 -14.22
C PRO A 509 2.42 -18.05 -13.72
N GLU A 510 2.18 -19.12 -14.48
CA GLU A 510 2.60 -20.48 -14.12
C GLU A 510 4.11 -20.71 -14.35
N GLU A 511 4.78 -19.80 -15.05
CA GLU A 511 6.20 -19.89 -15.31
C GLU A 511 7.05 -19.56 -14.06
N PRO A 512 8.12 -20.33 -13.81
CA PRO A 512 8.94 -20.16 -12.62
C PRO A 512 9.64 -18.79 -12.63
N GLY A 513 9.44 -18.02 -11.57
CA GLY A 513 10.01 -16.67 -11.43
C GLY A 513 9.14 -15.57 -12.04
N ALA A 514 7.94 -15.88 -12.53
CA ALA A 514 6.98 -14.87 -12.96
C ALA A 514 6.54 -13.99 -11.79
N VAL A 515 6.75 -12.67 -11.92
CA VAL A 515 6.25 -11.65 -11.01
C VAL A 515 5.17 -10.87 -11.73
N TYR A 516 4.01 -10.72 -11.09
CA TYR A 516 2.90 -9.94 -11.62
C TYR A 516 3.36 -8.52 -11.94
N PHE A 517 3.31 -8.14 -13.22
CA PHE A 517 3.69 -6.81 -13.66
C PHE A 517 2.43 -5.98 -13.88
N LYS A 518 1.67 -6.21 -14.96
CA LYS A 518 0.37 -5.54 -15.16
C LYS A 518 -0.46 -6.28 -16.19
N VAL A 519 -1.70 -6.60 -15.85
CA VAL A 519 -2.68 -7.18 -16.78
C VAL A 519 -3.83 -6.21 -16.94
N SER A 520 -4.21 -5.88 -18.18
CA SER A 520 -5.41 -5.07 -18.44
C SER A 520 -6.65 -5.82 -17.99
N THR A 521 -7.75 -5.10 -17.78
CA THR A 521 -9.07 -5.76 -17.67
C THR A 521 -9.35 -6.61 -18.91
N GLU A 522 -10.23 -7.60 -18.77
CA GLU A 522 -10.63 -8.45 -19.89
C GLU A 522 -11.09 -7.61 -21.08
N PRO A 523 -10.76 -8.00 -22.32
CA PRO A 523 -11.35 -7.42 -23.52
C PRO A 523 -12.87 -7.47 -23.45
N PHE A 524 -13.51 -6.35 -23.79
CA PHE A 524 -14.97 -6.29 -23.85
C PHE A 524 -15.43 -7.05 -25.10
N VAL A 525 -16.19 -8.11 -24.91
CA VAL A 525 -16.78 -8.89 -26.00
C VAL A 525 -18.13 -8.26 -26.32
N SER A 526 -18.23 -7.54 -27.44
CA SER A 526 -19.51 -7.04 -27.94
C SER A 526 -20.19 -8.13 -28.75
N LEU A 527 -21.21 -8.77 -28.16
CA LEU A 527 -22.13 -9.62 -28.91
C LEU A 527 -23.41 -8.83 -29.18
N ASP A 528 -23.79 -8.73 -30.46
CA ASP A 528 -25.08 -8.19 -30.86
C ASP A 528 -26.15 -9.27 -30.65
N ILE A 529 -26.54 -9.43 -29.37
CA ILE A 529 -27.57 -10.38 -28.97
C ILE A 529 -28.93 -9.70 -29.20
N PRO A 530 -29.83 -10.30 -29.99
CA PRO A 530 -31.19 -9.81 -30.15
C PRO A 530 -31.88 -9.59 -28.80
N ASP A 531 -32.66 -8.52 -28.71
CA ASP A 531 -33.42 -8.17 -27.51
C ASP A 531 -34.44 -9.30 -27.21
N ILE A 532 -34.17 -10.04 -26.12
CA ILE A 532 -34.92 -11.24 -25.74
C ILE A 532 -36.38 -10.89 -25.42
N ASP A 533 -36.64 -9.71 -24.83
CA ASP A 533 -37.98 -9.25 -24.48
C ASP A 533 -38.78 -8.85 -25.74
N LYS A 534 -38.11 -8.30 -26.76
CA LYS A 534 -38.72 -8.05 -28.07
C LYS A 534 -38.97 -9.34 -28.84
N LEU A 535 -38.04 -10.29 -28.81
CA LEU A 535 -38.23 -11.59 -29.46
C LEU A 535 -39.38 -12.39 -28.86
N ALA A 536 -39.56 -12.31 -27.54
CA ALA A 536 -40.68 -12.92 -26.83
C ALA A 536 -42.03 -12.29 -27.19
N SER A 537 -42.06 -10.97 -27.45
CA SER A 537 -43.29 -10.23 -27.74
C SER A 537 -43.67 -10.18 -29.23
N GLU A 538 -42.71 -10.15 -30.15
CA GLU A 538 -42.95 -10.02 -31.60
C GLU A 538 -43.02 -11.36 -32.34
N SER A 539 -42.27 -12.36 -31.88
CA SER A 539 -42.07 -13.64 -32.60
C SER A 539 -42.50 -14.88 -31.81
N ASN A 540 -43.05 -14.71 -30.60
CA ASN A 540 -43.48 -15.79 -29.70
C ASN A 540 -42.37 -16.82 -29.41
N LEU A 541 -41.11 -16.38 -29.46
CA LEU A 541 -39.92 -17.18 -29.20
C LEU A 541 -39.56 -17.03 -27.72
N HIS A 542 -39.62 -18.12 -26.96
CA HIS A 542 -39.23 -18.13 -25.55
C HIS A 542 -37.77 -18.56 -25.43
N ILE A 543 -36.91 -17.60 -25.06
CA ILE A 543 -35.49 -17.80 -24.82
C ILE A 543 -35.17 -17.37 -23.38
N GLU A 544 -34.64 -18.28 -22.58
CA GLU A 544 -34.18 -18.02 -21.21
C GLU A 544 -32.65 -17.90 -21.20
N ASN A 545 -32.10 -16.88 -20.52
CA ASN A 545 -30.66 -16.71 -20.35
C ASN A 545 -30.18 -17.52 -19.14
N LEU A 546 -29.30 -18.50 -19.36
CA LEU A 546 -28.75 -19.37 -18.33
C LEU A 546 -27.40 -18.88 -17.77
N GLY A 547 -26.86 -17.79 -18.30
CA GLY A 547 -25.59 -17.20 -17.89
C GLY A 547 -24.42 -17.53 -18.81
N VAL A 548 -23.20 -17.34 -18.31
CA VAL A 548 -21.95 -17.50 -19.07
C VAL A 548 -21.03 -18.47 -18.35
N GLU A 549 -20.43 -19.40 -19.09
CA GLU A 549 -19.51 -20.42 -18.58
C GLU A 549 -18.22 -20.44 -19.40
N GLU A 550 -17.08 -20.75 -18.76
CA GLU A 550 -15.82 -21.01 -19.48
C GLU A 550 -15.67 -22.51 -19.76
N VAL A 551 -15.45 -22.85 -21.02
CA VAL A 551 -15.25 -24.24 -21.47
C VAL A 551 -13.85 -24.37 -22.08
N ALA A 552 -13.17 -25.48 -21.81
CA ALA A 552 -11.91 -25.81 -22.46
C ALA A 552 -12.19 -26.38 -23.87
N GLY A 553 -11.73 -25.69 -24.91
CA GLY A 553 -11.83 -26.12 -26.31
C GLY A 553 -10.50 -26.57 -26.90
N GLU A 554 -10.53 -27.13 -28.11
CA GLU A 554 -9.34 -27.65 -28.81
C GLU A 554 -8.26 -26.59 -29.10
N ARG A 555 -8.65 -25.32 -29.21
CA ARG A 555 -7.76 -24.17 -29.45
C ARG A 555 -7.52 -23.28 -28.22
N GLY A 556 -7.95 -23.71 -27.03
CA GLY A 556 -7.77 -22.94 -25.80
C GLY A 556 -9.08 -22.66 -25.05
N PHE A 557 -9.13 -21.54 -24.34
CA PHE A 557 -10.27 -21.17 -23.49
C PHE A 557 -11.41 -20.57 -24.33
N ILE A 558 -12.62 -21.11 -24.19
CA ILE A 558 -13.82 -20.65 -24.88
C ILE A 558 -14.80 -20.07 -23.86
N ARG A 559 -15.29 -18.85 -24.10
CA ARG A 559 -16.39 -18.26 -23.33
C ARG A 559 -17.72 -18.65 -23.98
N CYS A 560 -18.51 -19.42 -23.25
CA CYS A 560 -19.79 -19.96 -23.67
C CYS A 560 -20.95 -19.19 -23.04
N TYR A 561 -21.75 -18.53 -23.87
CA TYR A 561 -22.99 -17.89 -23.44
C TYR A 561 -24.14 -18.88 -23.58
N LYS A 562 -24.77 -19.26 -22.47
CA LYS A 562 -25.78 -20.31 -22.41
C LYS A 562 -27.18 -19.74 -22.34
N TYR A 563 -28.05 -20.31 -23.17
CA TYR A 563 -29.46 -19.98 -23.26
C TYR A 563 -30.28 -21.27 -23.28
N ARG A 564 -31.58 -21.16 -23.05
CA ARG A 564 -32.53 -22.26 -23.19
C ARG A 564 -33.68 -21.84 -24.09
N ALA A 565 -34.13 -22.75 -24.95
CA ALA A 565 -35.30 -22.57 -25.79
C ALA A 565 -36.22 -23.79 -25.72
N ASP A 566 -37.52 -23.57 -25.90
CA ASP A 566 -38.52 -24.64 -25.81
C ASP A 566 -38.48 -25.61 -27.01
N THR A 567 -37.99 -25.15 -28.16
CA THR A 567 -37.94 -25.93 -29.41
C THR A 567 -36.65 -25.69 -30.18
N LYS A 568 -36.28 -26.66 -31.03
CA LYS A 568 -35.14 -26.52 -31.94
C LYS A 568 -35.28 -25.34 -32.91
N ASP A 569 -36.47 -25.13 -33.47
CA ASP A 569 -36.70 -24.03 -34.41
C ASP A 569 -36.51 -22.66 -33.74
N ALA A 570 -36.91 -22.54 -32.47
CA ALA A 570 -36.67 -21.34 -31.69
C ALA A 570 -35.18 -21.10 -31.40
N ALA A 571 -34.43 -22.16 -31.06
CA ALA A 571 -32.99 -22.09 -30.88
C ALA A 571 -32.27 -21.67 -32.16
N MET A 572 -32.64 -22.24 -33.31
CA MET A 572 -32.03 -21.92 -34.61
C MET A 572 -32.36 -20.50 -35.07
N ALA A 573 -33.59 -20.02 -34.85
CA ALA A 573 -33.98 -18.65 -35.17
C ALA A 573 -33.23 -17.63 -34.30
N PHE A 574 -33.05 -17.93 -33.00
CA PHE A 574 -32.26 -17.10 -32.09
C PHE A 574 -30.78 -17.05 -32.50
N LEU A 575 -30.16 -18.20 -32.79
CA LEU A 575 -28.77 -18.26 -33.25
C LEU A 575 -28.55 -17.60 -34.62
N ALA A 576 -29.55 -17.62 -35.51
CA ALA A 576 -29.46 -16.95 -36.81
C ALA A 576 -29.33 -15.43 -36.67
N GLY A 577 -29.97 -14.84 -35.66
CA GLY A 577 -29.96 -13.41 -35.40
C GLY A 577 -28.71 -12.86 -34.70
N ILE A 578 -27.79 -13.73 -34.25
CA ILE A 578 -26.58 -13.32 -33.52
C ILE A 578 -25.36 -13.45 -34.42
N GLU A 579 -24.55 -12.39 -34.54
CA GLU A 579 -23.27 -12.46 -35.23
C GLU A 579 -22.14 -12.70 -34.22
N VAL A 580 -21.33 -13.74 -34.43
CA VAL A 580 -20.17 -14.06 -33.59
C VAL A 580 -18.92 -13.81 -34.42
N ASN A 581 -18.24 -12.70 -34.13
CA ASN A 581 -17.10 -12.21 -34.92
C ASN A 581 -15.75 -12.38 -34.22
N GLU A 582 -15.72 -13.07 -33.07
CA GLU A 582 -14.52 -13.24 -32.25
C GLU A 582 -14.20 -14.72 -31.97
N GLU A 583 -12.95 -15.11 -32.19
CA GLU A 583 -12.41 -16.44 -31.89
C GLU A 583 -12.45 -16.72 -30.37
N GLY A 584 -12.91 -17.92 -30.00
CA GLY A 584 -13.04 -18.33 -28.59
C GLY A 584 -14.32 -17.83 -27.89
N ILE A 585 -15.29 -17.31 -28.64
CA ILE A 585 -16.64 -17.05 -28.16
C ILE A 585 -17.60 -18.07 -28.79
N THR A 586 -18.46 -18.67 -27.98
CA THR A 586 -19.54 -19.51 -28.47
C THR A 586 -20.84 -19.20 -27.75
N ILE A 587 -21.95 -19.37 -28.44
CA ILE A 587 -23.29 -19.28 -27.87
C ILE A 587 -23.91 -20.67 -27.94
N GLN A 588 -24.48 -21.16 -26.85
CA GLN A 588 -25.16 -22.46 -26.79
C GLN A 588 -26.59 -22.27 -26.32
N VAL A 589 -27.51 -22.94 -27.00
CA VAL A 589 -28.94 -22.96 -26.67
C VAL A 589 -29.34 -24.40 -26.36
N GLU A 590 -29.71 -24.63 -25.10
CA GLU A 590 -30.24 -25.90 -24.61
C GLU A 590 -31.71 -26.04 -25.01
N THR A 591 -32.06 -27.17 -25.60
CA THR A 591 -33.45 -27.53 -25.90
C THR A 591 -33.73 -28.97 -25.47
N PRO A 592 -35.00 -29.39 -25.34
CA PRO A 592 -35.34 -30.79 -25.09
C PRO A 592 -34.82 -31.77 -26.17
N GLU A 593 -34.52 -31.27 -27.38
CA GLU A 593 -34.05 -32.07 -28.52
C GLU A 593 -32.52 -32.18 -28.60
N GLY A 594 -31.78 -31.36 -27.84
CA GLY A 594 -30.32 -31.29 -27.88
C GLY A 594 -29.77 -29.88 -27.67
N VAL A 595 -28.45 -29.74 -27.75
CA VAL A 595 -27.74 -28.46 -27.61
C VAL A 595 -27.30 -27.96 -28.98
N PHE A 596 -27.70 -26.74 -29.31
CA PHE A 596 -27.34 -26.08 -30.57
C PHE A 596 -26.41 -24.92 -30.28
N GLY A 597 -25.33 -24.79 -31.03
CA GLY A 597 -24.30 -23.80 -30.79
C GLY A 597 -24.04 -22.90 -32.00
N LYS A 598 -23.49 -21.71 -31.77
CA LYS A 598 -22.91 -20.87 -32.81
C LYS A 598 -21.57 -20.30 -32.37
N ASP A 599 -20.58 -20.39 -33.23
CA ASP A 599 -19.26 -19.79 -33.08
C ASP A 599 -18.90 -18.98 -34.35
N GLU A 600 -17.63 -18.56 -34.46
CA GLU A 600 -17.09 -17.85 -35.63
C GLU A 600 -17.26 -18.60 -36.97
N ASN A 601 -17.38 -19.94 -36.93
CA ASN A 601 -17.50 -20.80 -38.11
C ASN A 601 -18.96 -21.05 -38.50
N GLY A 602 -19.91 -20.58 -37.70
CA GLY A 602 -21.34 -20.68 -37.93
C GLY A 602 -22.07 -21.55 -36.92
N VAL A 603 -23.26 -22.02 -37.29
CA VAL A 603 -24.12 -22.81 -36.40
C VAL A 603 -23.73 -24.28 -36.45
N TYR A 604 -23.58 -24.90 -35.27
CA TYR A 604 -23.23 -26.29 -35.09
C TYR A 604 -24.18 -26.99 -34.09
N THR A 605 -24.15 -28.32 -34.08
CA THR A 605 -24.86 -29.16 -33.09
C THR A 605 -23.82 -29.77 -32.15
N ALA A 606 -23.97 -29.57 -30.85
CA ALA A 606 -23.02 -29.99 -29.82
C ALA A 606 -23.28 -31.43 -29.33
#